data_AF-A0A7Y5W3L8-F1
#
_entry.id   AF-A0A7Y5W3L8-F1
#
_cell.length_a   1.000
_cell.length_b   1.000
_cell.length_c   1.000
_cell.angle_alpha   90.00
_cell.angle_beta   90.00
_cell.angle_gamma   90.00
#
_symmetry.space_group_name_H-M   'P 1'
#
loop_
_entity.id
_entity.type
_entity.pdbx_description
1 polymer ?
#
loop_
_entity_poly.entity_id
_entity_poly.type
_entity_poly.pdbx_seq_one_letter_code
_entity_poly.pdbx_strand_id
1 'polypeptide(L)' 'MNLTNDQIQAIDHGEPVPITVDGRECVVLRRDIYDRVKQVIEYDDSEMKPEEAYLAVLAAWDQEEDAGLDAYQDYKRR' A
#
# COMPACT_ATOMS: atom_id res chain seq x y z
N MET A 1 -10.30 -16.72 -12.98
CA MET A 1 -10.07 -15.32 -13.39
C MET A 1 -8.92 -15.34 -14.37
N ASN A 2 -9.09 -14.80 -15.57
CA ASN A 2 -8.02 -14.75 -16.57
C ASN A 2 -7.49 -13.31 -16.60
N LEU A 3 -6.30 -13.11 -16.06
CA LEU A 3 -5.60 -11.82 -16.12
C LEU A 3 -4.85 -11.71 -17.45
N THR A 4 -4.72 -10.50 -17.99
CA THR A 4 -3.85 -10.25 -19.14
C THR A 4 -2.38 -10.34 -18.73
N ASN A 5 -1.48 -10.50 -19.69
CA ASN A 5 -0.03 -10.50 -19.41
C ASN A 5 0.41 -9.20 -18.72
N ASP A 6 -0.13 -8.06 -19.14
CA ASP A 6 0.18 -6.76 -18.55
C ASP A 6 -0.28 -6.71 -17.08
N GLN A 7 -1.45 -7.27 -16.77
CA GLN A 7 -1.95 -7.37 -15.39
C GLN A 7 -1.12 -8.32 -14.52
N ILE A 8 -0.64 -9.42 -15.10
CA ILE A 8 0.26 -10.35 -14.40
C ILE A 8 1.59 -9.64 -14.08
N GLN A 9 2.15 -8.92 -15.06
CA GLN A 9 3.39 -8.18 -14.86
C GLN A 9 3.24 -7.07 -13.81
N ALA A 10 2.13 -6.33 -13.82
CA ALA A 10 1.82 -5.34 -12.80
C ALA A 10 1.78 -5.97 -11.39
N ILE A 11 1.11 -7.12 -11.24
CA ILE A 11 1.09 -7.85 -9.96
C ILE A 11 2.50 -8.31 -9.53
N ASP A 12 3.30 -8.82 -10.47
CA ASP A 12 4.69 -9.21 -10.21
C ASP A 12 5.58 -8.03 -9.80
N HIS A 13 5.23 -6.81 -10.23
CA HIS A 13 5.89 -5.58 -9.82
C HIS A 13 5.32 -5.00 -8.52
N GLY A 14 4.29 -5.62 -7.93
CA GLY A 14 3.61 -5.13 -6.73
C GLY A 14 2.62 -4.00 -6.99
N GLU A 15 2.29 -3.73 -8.25
CA GLU A 15 1.37 -2.67 -8.66
C GLU A 15 -0.10 -3.11 -8.49
N PRO A 16 -1.00 -2.20 -8.06
CA PRO A 16 -2.43 -2.48 -7.99
C PRO A 16 -3.05 -2.62 -9.37
N VAL A 17 -3.84 -3.68 -9.56
CA VAL A 17 -4.58 -3.91 -10.82
C VAL A 17 -6.07 -3.71 -10.61
N PRO A 18 -6.68 -2.68 -11.22
CA PRO A 18 -8.14 -2.50 -11.18
C PRO A 18 -8.82 -3.54 -12.06
N ILE A 19 -9.90 -4.12 -11.54
CA ILE A 19 -10.71 -5.14 -12.21
C ILE A 19 -12.20 -4.90 -11.94
N THR A 20 -13.06 -5.60 -12.68
CA THR A 20 -14.50 -5.62 -12.41
C THR A 20 -14.96 -7.05 -12.21
N VAL A 21 -15.61 -7.34 -11.09
CA VAL A 21 -16.20 -8.65 -10.76
C VAL A 21 -17.69 -8.47 -10.56
N ASP A 22 -18.51 -9.10 -11.39
CA ASP A 22 -19.98 -9.03 -11.32
C ASP A 22 -20.53 -7.58 -11.23
N GLY A 23 -19.91 -6.66 -11.97
CA GLY A 23 -20.28 -5.24 -11.99
C GLY A 23 -19.77 -4.42 -10.80
N ARG A 24 -18.94 -5.01 -9.92
CA ARG A 24 -18.29 -4.32 -8.81
C ARG A 24 -16.86 -3.98 -9.16
N GLU A 25 -16.48 -2.74 -8.93
CA GLU A 25 -15.09 -2.29 -9.04
C GLU A 25 -14.28 -2.91 -7.90
N CYS A 26 -13.18 -3.58 -8.25
CA CYS A 26 -12.29 -4.22 -7.31
C CYS A 26 -10.83 -3.95 -7.71
N VAL A 27 -9.90 -4.15 -6.78
CA VAL A 27 -8.46 -4.05 -7.03
C VAL A 27 -7.80 -5.35 -6.60
N VAL A 28 -6.91 -5.88 -7.43
CA VAL A 28 -6.06 -7.04 -7.12
C VAL A 28 -4.67 -6.55 -6.71
N LEU A 29 -4.18 -7.10 -5.61
CA LEU A 29 -2.83 -6.89 -5.11
C LEU A 29 -2.12 -8.23 -4.96
N ARG A 30 -0.80 -8.23 -5.09
CA ARG A 30 0.02 -9.38 -4.69
C ARG A 30 -0.13 -9.57 -3.18
N ARG A 31 -0.15 -10.84 -2.75
CA ARG A 31 -0.51 -11.21 -1.37
C ARG A 31 0.37 -10.54 -0.31
N ASP A 32 1.68 -10.49 -0.54
CA ASP A 32 2.65 -9.84 0.34
C ASP A 32 2.38 -8.34 0.50
N ILE A 33 2.05 -7.64 -0.59
CA ILE A 33 1.67 -6.22 -0.54
C ILE A 33 0.37 -6.05 0.23
N TYR A 34 -0.63 -6.89 -0.05
CA TYR A 34 -1.89 -6.89 0.71
C TYR A 34 -1.63 -7.11 2.21
N ASP A 35 -0.84 -8.09 2.61
CA ASP A 35 -0.58 -8.39 4.02
C ASP A 35 0.12 -7.22 4.75
N ARG A 36 0.96 -6.43 4.06
CA ARG A 36 1.58 -5.21 4.61
C ARG A 36 0.57 -4.07 4.80
N VAL A 37 -0.27 -3.82 3.81
CA VAL A 37 -1.25 -2.71 3.87
C VAL A 37 -2.51 -3.07 4.65
N LYS A 38 -2.81 -4.37 4.79
CA LYS A 38 -3.97 -4.87 5.52
C LYS A 38 -3.98 -4.35 6.95
N GLN A 39 -2.82 -4.28 7.60
CA GLN A 39 -2.72 -3.71 8.94
C GLN A 39 -3.23 -2.27 8.96
N VAL A 40 -2.76 -1.43 8.04
CA VAL A 40 -3.23 -0.04 7.91
C VAL A 40 -4.75 0.04 7.67
N ILE A 41 -5.28 -0.79 6.78
CA ILE A 41 -6.71 -0.81 6.45
C ILE A 41 -7.55 -1.25 7.65
N GLU A 42 -7.12 -2.29 8.38
CA GLU A 42 -7.80 -2.77 9.58
C GLU A 42 -7.70 -1.79 10.76
N TYR A 43 -6.66 -0.95 10.80
CA TYR A 43 -6.53 0.13 11.81
C TYR A 43 -7.49 1.31 11.56
N ASP A 44 -7.92 1.55 10.32
CA ASP A 44 -8.86 2.64 9.97
C ASP A 44 -10.31 2.36 10.43
N ASP A 45 -10.69 1.08 10.58
CA ASP A 45 -11.99 0.67 11.13
C ASP A 45 -12.04 0.75 12.67
N SER A 46 -10.90 0.91 13.36
CA SER A 46 -10.82 0.95 14.83
C SER A 46 -10.43 2.32 15.37
N GLU A 47 -11.33 3.32 15.31
CA GLU A 47 -11.22 4.63 15.99
C GLU A 47 -9.85 5.34 15.93
N MET A 48 -8.99 5.03 14.95
CA MET A 48 -7.64 5.57 14.88
C MET A 48 -7.69 6.86 14.06
N LYS A 49 -7.04 7.92 14.54
CA LYS A 49 -7.12 9.22 13.85
C LYS A 49 -6.33 9.15 12.54
N PRO A 50 -6.76 9.85 11.46
CA PRO A 50 -6.08 9.85 10.16
C PRO A 50 -4.56 10.13 10.22
N GLU A 51 -4.12 10.87 11.24
CA GLU A 51 -2.71 11.19 11.50
C GLU A 51 -1.87 9.95 11.85
N GLU A 52 -2.47 8.95 12.48
CA GLU A 52 -1.80 7.71 12.90
C GLU A 52 -1.79 6.68 11.77
N ALA A 53 -2.85 6.62 10.96
CA ALA A 53 -2.88 5.84 9.72
C ALA A 53 -1.81 6.31 8.74
N TYR A 54 -1.60 7.62 8.61
CA TYR A 54 -0.53 8.19 7.79
C TYR A 54 0.87 7.76 8.24
N LEU A 55 1.14 7.74 9.55
CA LEU A 55 2.40 7.25 10.10
C LEU A 55 2.60 5.73 9.88
N ALA A 56 1.53 4.95 9.95
CA ALA A 56 1.57 3.52 9.69
C ALA A 56 1.84 3.20 8.20
N VAL A 57 1.26 3.98 7.28
CA VAL A 57 1.56 3.89 5.84
C VAL A 57 3.03 4.23 5.58
N LEU A 58 3.52 5.35 6.13
CA LEU A 58 4.93 5.74 6.00
C LEU A 58 5.86 4.65 6.57
N ALA A 59 5.58 4.12 7.75
CA ALA A 59 6.39 3.06 8.35
C ALA A 59 6.38 1.75 7.56
N ALA A 60 5.27 1.42 6.88
CA ALA A 60 5.17 0.26 6.00
C ALA A 60 5.93 0.45 4.68
N TRP A 61 6.06 1.70 4.23
CA TRP A 61 6.81 2.06 3.02
C TRP A 61 8.32 2.24 3.30
N ASP A 62 8.70 2.74 4.49
CA ASP A 62 10.10 2.87 4.96
C ASP A 62 10.81 1.51 5.14
N GLN A 63 10.06 0.40 5.23
CA GLN A 63 10.63 -0.95 5.30
C GLN A 63 11.12 -1.48 3.94
N GLU A 64 10.74 -0.82 2.83
CA GLU A 64 11.45 -0.96 1.56
C GLU A 64 12.55 0.09 1.55
N GLU A 65 13.82 -0.34 1.63
CA GLU A 65 15.01 0.51 1.66
C GLU A 65 14.95 1.61 0.60
N ASP A 66 14.60 2.84 0.99
CA ASP A 66 14.75 4.00 0.14
C ASP A 66 15.47 5.13 0.90
N ALA A 67 16.66 5.46 0.41
CA ALA A 67 17.64 6.36 1.03
C ALA A 67 17.20 7.85 1.04
N GLY A 68 15.92 8.15 0.76
CA GLY A 68 15.36 9.50 0.64
C GLY A 68 14.77 10.08 1.94
N LEU A 69 14.62 9.29 3.00
CA LEU A 69 13.88 9.68 4.22
C LEU A 69 14.68 10.53 5.21
N ASP A 70 16.02 10.52 5.12
CA ASP A 70 16.89 11.33 5.97
C ASP A 70 16.62 12.84 5.80
N ALA A 71 16.25 13.27 4.59
CA ALA A 71 15.99 14.68 4.29
C ALA A 71 14.74 15.24 5.00
N TYR A 72 13.72 14.41 5.23
CA TYR A 72 12.48 14.85 5.89
C TYR A 72 12.62 14.90 7.41
N GLN A 73 13.40 13.98 7.99
CA GLN A 73 13.70 13.98 9.42
C GLN A 73 14.54 15.21 9.83
N ASP A 74 15.46 15.66 8.99
CA ASP A 74 16.27 16.86 9.24
C ASP A 74 15.47 18.17 9.15
N TYR A 75 14.44 18.24 8.30
CA TYR A 75 13.55 19.41 8.25
C TYR A 75 12.75 19.58 9.55
N LYS A 76 12.30 18.48 10.16
CA LYS A 76 11.52 18.50 11.41
C LYS A 76 12.38 18.80 12.65
N ARG A 77 13.71 18.71 12.52
CA ARG A 77 14.68 18.92 13.62
C ARG A 77 15.27 20.34 13.63
N ARG A 78 14.85 21.22 12.72
CA ARG A 78 15.20 22.65 12.67
C ARG A 78 14.08 23.55 13.12
#